data_AF-A0A349MBD0-F1
#
_entry.id   AF-A0A349MBD0-F1
#
_cell.length_a   1.000
_cell.length_b   1.000
_cell.length_c   1.000
_cell.angle_alpha   90.00
_cell.angle_beta   90.00
_cell.angle_gamma   90.00
#
_symmetry.space_group_name_H-M   'P 1'
#
loop_
_entity.id
_entity.type
_entity.pdbx_description
1 polymer ?
#
loop_
_entity_poly.entity_id
_entity_poly.type
_entity_poly.pdbx_seq_one_letter_code
_entity_poly.pdbx_strand_id
1 'polypeptide(L)'
;MSTPHEVRWRLRIDHQIVGYERHIGGRVWSSSDGFWWRGERLDYNMKDRCFYSKDVNDKWLFDGDVVTWPSNSGRWILKWNTDGWKVIQDGTKINAPHGHRVLRHVGYNF
;
A
#
# COMPACT_ATOMS: atom_id res chain seq x y z
N MET A 1 23.05 -7.70 -13.72
CA MET A 1 22.49 -6.34 -13.51
C MET A 1 21.43 -6.46 -12.43
N SER A 2 21.59 -5.82 -11.26
CA SER A 2 20.53 -5.81 -10.24
C SER A 2 19.42 -4.89 -10.74
N THR A 3 18.21 -5.40 -10.89
CA THR A 3 17.04 -4.53 -11.13
C THR A 3 16.92 -3.57 -9.94
N PRO A 4 16.86 -2.25 -10.18
CA PRO A 4 16.66 -1.30 -9.09
C PRO A 4 15.35 -1.61 -8.37
N HIS A 5 15.40 -1.73 -7.04
CA HIS A 5 14.21 -2.00 -6.23
C HIS A 5 13.18 -0.87 -6.41
N GLU A 6 12.01 -1.19 -6.97
CA GLU A 6 10.87 -0.27 -7.03
C GLU A 6 10.26 -0.15 -5.63
N VAL A 7 10.18 1.06 -5.10
CA VAL A 7 9.35 1.39 -3.93
C VAL A 7 8.13 2.15 -4.41
N ARG A 8 6.93 1.69 -4.04
CA ARG A 8 5.68 2.36 -4.39
C ARG A 8 5.06 3.06 -3.18
N TRP A 9 4.46 4.22 -3.43
CA TRP A 9 3.74 5.01 -2.44
C TRP A 9 2.35 5.37 -2.96
N ARG A 10 1.38 5.44 -2.05
CA ARG A 10 0.10 6.11 -2.28
C ARG A 10 0.21 7.51 -1.69
N LEU A 11 -0.24 8.50 -2.44
CA LEU A 11 -0.22 9.91 -2.07
C LEU A 11 -1.60 10.34 -1.57
N ARG A 12 -1.62 11.12 -0.49
CA ARG A 12 -2.86 11.67 0.07
C ARG A 12 -2.76 13.16 0.39
N ILE A 13 -3.90 13.82 0.27
CA ILE A 13 -4.20 15.08 0.94
C ILE A 13 -5.30 14.75 1.94
N ASP A 14 -4.95 14.75 3.23
CA ASP A 14 -5.86 14.37 4.30
C ASP A 14 -6.48 12.98 4.03
N HIS A 15 -7.80 12.90 3.88
CA HIS A 15 -8.53 11.65 3.72
C HIS A 15 -8.71 11.26 2.24
N GLN A 16 -8.12 12.01 1.31
CA GLN A 16 -8.29 11.82 -0.12
C GLN A 16 -7.03 11.25 -0.76
N ILE A 17 -7.20 10.19 -1.55
CA ILE A 17 -6.15 9.66 -2.42
C ILE A 17 -6.03 10.57 -3.64
N VAL A 18 -4.84 11.13 -3.85
CA VAL A 18 -4.55 12.06 -4.96
C VAL A 18 -3.64 11.47 -6.02
N GLY A 19 -3.03 10.32 -5.75
CA GLY A 19 -2.22 9.59 -6.72
C GLY A 19 -1.25 8.61 -6.08
N TYR A 20 -0.20 8.33 -6.82
CA TYR A 20 0.80 7.32 -6.48
C TYR A 20 2.19 7.76 -6.95
N GLU A 21 3.23 7.27 -6.29
CA GLU A 21 4.61 7.40 -6.75
C GLU A 21 5.30 6.03 -6.86
N ARG A 22 6.21 5.91 -7.83
CA ARG A 22 7.22 4.84 -7.92
C ARG A 22 8.60 5.46 -7.80
N HIS A 23 9.40 4.95 -6.88
CA HIS A 23 10.79 5.33 -6.69
C HIS A 23 11.63 4.19 -7.24
N ILE A 24 12.34 4.42 -8.34
CA ILE A 24 13.10 3.41 -9.07
C ILE A 24 14.48 4.00 -9.37
N GLY A 25 15.54 3.41 -8.82
CA GLY A 25 16.92 3.80 -9.12
C GLY A 25 17.21 5.29 -8.88
N GLY A 26 16.65 5.86 -7.81
CA GLY A 26 16.79 7.28 -7.45
C GLY A 26 15.88 8.24 -8.22
N ARG A 27 15.14 7.78 -9.22
CA ARG A 27 14.12 8.58 -9.91
C ARG A 27 12.76 8.36 -9.28
N VAL A 28 11.94 9.41 -9.30
CA VAL A 28 10.54 9.32 -8.88
C VAL A 28 9.63 9.59 -10.06
N TRP A 29 8.64 8.72 -10.18
CA TRP A 29 7.58 8.81 -11.16
C TRP A 29 6.26 8.93 -10.42
N SER A 30 5.45 9.93 -10.76
CA SER A 30 4.12 10.13 -10.17
C SER A 30 3.02 9.79 -11.17
N SER A 31 1.87 9.39 -10.66
CA SER A 31 0.68 9.09 -11.44
C SER A 31 -0.56 9.38 -10.61
N SER A 32 -1.53 10.12 -11.16
CA SER A 32 -2.79 10.41 -10.47
C SER A 32 -3.72 9.19 -10.40
N ASP A 33 -3.58 8.25 -11.35
CA ASP A 33 -4.47 7.09 -11.51
C ASP A 33 -3.76 5.73 -11.33
N GLY A 34 -2.42 5.71 -11.32
CA GLY A 34 -1.61 4.51 -11.19
C GLY A 34 -1.26 3.82 -12.52
N PHE A 35 -1.71 4.36 -13.66
CA PHE A 35 -1.48 3.85 -15.01
C PHE A 35 -0.46 4.70 -15.77
N TRP A 36 -0.64 6.02 -15.78
CA TRP A 36 0.22 6.93 -16.54
C TRP A 36 1.27 7.58 -15.65
N TRP A 37 2.52 7.13 -15.79
CA TRP A 37 3.64 7.54 -14.94
C TRP A 37 4.45 8.64 -15.59
N ARG A 38 4.53 9.79 -14.92
CA ARG A 38 5.24 10.99 -15.39
C ARG A 38 6.30 11.40 -14.36
N GLY A 39 7.22 12.28 -14.75
CA GLY A 39 8.24 12.82 -13.83
C GLY A 39 7.74 13.99 -12.97
N GLU A 40 6.58 14.55 -13.30
CA GLU A 40 5.96 15.65 -12.54
C GLU A 40 5.50 15.15 -11.17
N ARG A 41 5.74 15.95 -10.12
CA ARG A 41 5.31 15.63 -8.76
C ARG A 41 3.87 16.08 -8.57
N LEU A 42 3.11 15.28 -7.83
CA LEU A 42 1.78 15.65 -7.38
C LEU A 42 1.89 16.32 -6.00
N ASP A 43 0.95 17.21 -5.69
CA ASP A 43 0.81 17.76 -4.34
C ASP A 43 0.22 16.70 -3.39
N TYR A 44 0.82 16.57 -2.21
CA TYR A 44 0.36 15.67 -1.14
C TYR A 44 0.90 16.16 0.20
N ASN A 45 0.17 15.86 1.29
CA ASN A 45 0.66 16.07 2.66
C ASN A 45 0.99 14.75 3.38
N MET A 46 0.60 13.61 2.80
CA MET A 46 0.83 12.29 3.37
C MET A 46 1.20 11.24 2.32
N LYS A 47 1.92 10.20 2.78
CA LYS A 47 2.37 9.07 1.99
C LYS A 47 2.15 7.76 2.72
N ASP A 48 1.50 6.82 2.05
CA ASP A 48 1.32 5.46 2.55
C ASP A 48 2.25 4.50 1.79
N ARG A 49 3.03 3.70 2.53
CA ARG A 49 3.96 2.74 1.94
C ARG A 49 3.21 1.60 1.27
N CYS A 50 3.68 1.11 0.12
CA CYS A 50 3.11 -0.08 -0.52
C CYS A 50 3.54 -1.37 0.20
N PHE A 51 2.60 -2.30 0.36
CA PHE A 51 2.83 -3.64 0.89
C PHE A 51 3.60 -4.56 -0.07
N TYR A 52 3.86 -4.09 -1.29
CA TYR A 52 4.50 -4.85 -2.38
C TYR A 52 3.72 -6.09 -2.83
N SER A 53 2.48 -6.25 -2.35
CA SER A 53 1.57 -7.26 -2.84
C SER A 53 0.28 -6.61 -3.32
N LYS A 54 -0.33 -7.29 -4.28
CA LYS A 54 -1.65 -6.94 -4.78
C LYS A 54 -2.69 -7.86 -4.14
N ASP A 55 -3.85 -7.29 -3.90
CA ASP A 55 -5.02 -7.99 -3.41
C ASP A 55 -5.59 -8.95 -4.48
N VAL A 56 -6.62 -9.70 -4.10
CA VAL A 56 -7.33 -10.64 -4.99
C VAL A 56 -7.92 -10.00 -6.26
N ASN A 57 -8.11 -8.67 -6.28
CA ASN A 57 -8.73 -7.90 -7.36
C ASN A 57 -7.72 -7.07 -8.18
N ASP A 58 -6.43 -7.37 -8.09
CA ASP A 58 -5.37 -6.62 -8.78
C ASP A 58 -5.09 -5.19 -8.32
N LYS A 59 -5.51 -4.87 -7.10
CA LYS A 59 -5.18 -3.59 -6.47
C LYS A 59 -3.96 -3.73 -5.58
N TRP A 60 -3.01 -2.81 -5.73
CA TRP A 60 -1.89 -2.69 -4.79
C TRP A 60 -2.40 -2.36 -3.39
N LEU A 61 -1.80 -2.98 -2.39
CA LEU A 61 -2.12 -2.74 -0.99
C LEU A 61 -1.11 -1.77 -0.37
N PHE A 62 -1.58 -0.93 0.54
CA PHE A 62 -0.80 0.13 1.18
C PHE A 62 -1.06 0.20 2.68
N ASP A 63 -0.18 0.92 3.39
CA ASP A 63 -0.39 1.27 4.79
C ASP A 63 -1.74 1.97 4.99
N GLY A 64 -2.50 1.53 5.98
CA GLY A 64 -3.83 2.04 6.30
C GLY A 64 -4.95 1.32 5.55
N ASP A 65 -4.65 0.37 4.66
CA ASP A 65 -5.70 -0.43 4.02
C ASP A 65 -6.37 -1.37 5.03
N VAL A 66 -7.68 -1.48 4.94
CA VAL A 66 -8.45 -2.50 5.64
C VAL A 66 -8.58 -3.71 4.73
N VAL A 67 -8.13 -4.86 5.21
CA VAL A 67 -8.08 -6.11 4.46
C VAL A 67 -8.80 -7.25 5.18
N THR A 68 -9.15 -8.28 4.43
CA THR A 68 -9.72 -9.53 4.95
C THR A 68 -9.18 -10.73 4.17
N TRP A 69 -9.17 -11.91 4.78
CA TRP A 69 -8.80 -13.16 4.11
C TRP A 69 -9.44 -14.38 4.80
N PRO A 70 -9.60 -15.53 4.11
CA PRO A 70 -10.38 -16.66 4.62
C PRO A 70 -9.91 -17.22 5.96
N SER A 71 -8.60 -17.28 6.20
CA SER A 71 -8.05 -17.86 7.43
C SER A 71 -8.27 -17.01 8.68
N ASN A 72 -8.60 -15.72 8.53
CA ASN A 72 -8.98 -14.84 9.63
C ASN A 72 -10.07 -13.89 9.15
N SER A 73 -11.32 -14.37 9.16
CA SER A 73 -12.49 -13.59 8.78
C SER A 73 -12.66 -12.40 9.73
N GLY A 74 -12.39 -11.20 9.24
CA GLY A 74 -12.40 -9.96 10.01
C GLY A 74 -11.94 -8.78 9.15
N ARG A 75 -12.04 -7.57 9.69
CA ARG A 75 -11.50 -6.35 9.08
C ARG A 75 -10.21 -6.00 9.79
N TRP A 76 -9.10 -6.16 9.09
CA TRP A 76 -7.77 -5.94 9.65
C TRP A 76 -7.11 -4.73 9.00
N ILE A 77 -6.53 -3.86 9.81
CA ILE A 77 -5.79 -2.70 9.33
C ILE A 77 -4.35 -3.13 9.02
N LEU A 78 -3.93 -2.94 7.78
CA LEU A 78 -2.57 -3.19 7.33
C LEU A 78 -1.68 -2.01 7.73
N LYS A 79 -0.61 -2.26 8.49
CA LYS A 79 0.31 -1.24 9.01
C LYS A 79 1.76 -1.63 8.83
N TRP A 80 2.57 -0.71 8.31
CA TRP A 80 4.02 -0.81 8.33
C TRP A 80 4.55 -0.36 9.69
N ASN A 81 5.36 -1.20 10.32
CA ASN A 81 6.08 -0.87 11.55
C ASN A 81 7.58 -1.07 11.35
N THR A 82 8.39 -0.72 12.36
CA THR A 82 9.85 -0.99 12.39
C THR A 82 10.17 -2.46 12.13
N ASP A 83 9.32 -3.37 12.64
CA ASP A 83 9.50 -4.82 12.54
C ASP A 83 8.83 -5.42 11.29
N GLY A 84 8.43 -4.57 10.34
CA GLY A 84 7.77 -4.96 9.10
C GLY A 84 6.25 -4.81 9.09
N TRP A 85 5.61 -5.47 8.12
CA TRP A 85 4.17 -5.40 7.88
C TRP A 85 3.38 -6.22 8.88
N LYS A 86 2.35 -5.58 9.45
CA LYS A 86 1.45 -6.18 10.43
C LYS A 86 0.01 -5.94 10.01
N VAL A 87 -0.87 -6.81 10.48
CA VAL A 87 -2.32 -6.62 10.39
C VAL A 87 -2.86 -6.51 11.81
N ILE A 88 -3.74 -5.54 12.04
CA ILE A 88 -4.23 -5.17 13.37
C ILE A 88 -5.77 -5.25 13.38
N GLN A 89 -6.33 -5.95 14.36
CA GLN A 89 -7.77 -6.01 14.61
C GLN A 89 -8.00 -6.04 16.13
N ASP A 90 -8.80 -5.12 16.66
CA ASP A 90 -9.25 -5.12 18.07
C ASP A 90 -8.13 -5.33 19.10
N GLY A 91 -7.00 -4.63 18.91
CA GLY A 91 -5.81 -4.75 19.76
C GLY A 91 -4.90 -5.96 19.47
N THR A 92 -5.38 -6.93 18.69
CA THR A 92 -4.57 -8.04 18.19
C THR A 92 -3.68 -7.57 17.05
N LYS A 93 -2.40 -7.92 17.10
CA LYS A 93 -1.39 -7.57 16.09
C LYS A 93 -0.62 -8.82 15.68
N ILE A 94 -0.71 -9.18 14.40
CA ILE A 94 0.01 -10.34 13.83
C ILE A 94 0.79 -9.92 12.58
N ASN A 95 1.68 -10.79 12.10
CA ASN A 95 2.36 -10.57 10.83
C ASN A 95 1.36 -10.54 9.67
N ALA A 96 1.52 -9.56 8.77
CA ALA A 96 0.71 -9.53 7.57
C ALA A 96 1.01 -10.78 6.72
N PRO A 97 -0.01 -11.52 6.25
CA PRO A 97 0.20 -12.65 5.35
C PRO A 97 0.97 -12.19 4.10
N HIS A 98 2.17 -12.74 3.91
CA HIS A 98 2.95 -12.50 2.71
C HIS A 98 2.48 -13.44 1.61
N GLY A 99 2.17 -12.89 0.44
CA GLY A 99 1.71 -13.64 -0.72
C GLY A 99 0.93 -12.76 -1.69
N HIS A 100 1.08 -13.03 -2.97
CA HIS A 100 0.23 -12.41 -4.00
C HIS A 100 -1.19 -12.98 -3.89
N ARG A 101 -2.21 -12.11 -4.00
CA ARG A 101 -3.62 -12.53 -4.06
C ARG A 101 -4.16 -13.25 -2.82
N VAL A 102 -3.57 -13.03 -1.65
CA VAL A 102 -4.08 -13.62 -0.40
C VAL A 102 -5.09 -12.70 0.26
N LEU A 103 -4.73 -11.42 0.38
CA LEU A 103 -5.54 -10.41 1.03
C LEU A 103 -6.56 -9.84 0.05
N ARG A 104 -7.75 -9.51 0.55
CA ARG A 104 -8.76 -8.72 -0.16
C ARG A 104 -8.87 -7.34 0.48
N HIS A 105 -8.73 -6.29 -0.30
CA HIS A 105 -8.99 -4.93 0.16
C HIS A 105 -10.50 -4.72 0.36
N VAL A 106 -10.90 -4.16 1.51
CA VAL A 106 -12.30 -3.90 1.87
C VAL A 106 -12.57 -2.48 2.37
N GLY A 107 -11.54 -1.63 2.48
CA GLY A 107 -11.71 -0.23 2.86
C GLY A 107 -10.42 0.43 3.29
N TYR A 108 -10.54 1.64 3.82
CA TYR A 108 -9.42 2.46 4.30
C TYR A 108 -9.61 2.80 5.77
N ASN A 109 -8.49 2.92 6.49
CA ASN A 109 -8.43 3.41 7.87
C ASN A 109 -7.55 4.66 7.89
N PHE A 110 -8.07 5.73 7.31
CA PHE A 110 -7.57 7.08 7.46
C PHE A 110 -8.72 8.05 7.32
#